data_AF-A0A2M8C6T0-F1
#
_entry.id   AF-A0A2M8C6T0-F1
#
_cell.length_a   1.000
_cell.length_b   1.000
_cell.length_c   1.000
_cell.angle_alpha   90.00
_cell.angle_beta   90.00
_cell.angle_gamma   90.00
#
_symmetry.space_group_name_H-M   'P 1'
#
loop_
_entity.id
_entity.type
_entity.pdbx_description
1 polymer ?
#
loop_
_entity_poly.entity_id
_entity_poly.type
_entity_poly.pdbx_seq_one_letter_code
_entity_poly.pdbx_strand_id
1 'polypeptide(L)'
;MKTNGSHTHRIQLRENLTHVGLHPFLKIYFTVLLTLSSIIGYAQSEFLSETNQQRTYYDSLIAVLGPDSMQGTGYTQFQRRYRYWAPKLNTNFDYSDYQSDLLDYTNNYRQIELLGTPTWHLIGPNDVPATGTAAKGTGQIHYIYKDPHDISGKTVFACSPVGGLFRSTNDGATWVNAGTDKGLPRSGVSSILIDSKSSSTWYVSTGNGEGFSGEKAWQTTIGV
;
A
#
# COMPACT_ATOMS: atom_id res chain seq x y z
N MET A 1 -81.97 18.51 53.83
CA MET A 1 -81.84 19.35 55.04
C MET A 1 -80.58 18.90 55.77
N LYS A 2 -79.57 19.77 55.81
CA LYS A 2 -78.42 19.90 56.75
C LYS A 2 -77.73 18.62 57.30
N THR A 3 -76.45 18.37 56.92
CA THR A 3 -75.19 18.56 57.73
C THR A 3 -74.96 17.42 58.76
N ASN A 4 -73.79 16.87 59.09
CA ASN A 4 -72.40 17.32 59.29
C ASN A 4 -71.51 16.06 59.43
N GLY A 5 -70.20 16.10 59.10
CA GLY A 5 -69.07 15.98 60.07
C GLY A 5 -68.79 14.53 60.53
N SER A 6 -67.61 14.05 60.95
CA SER A 6 -66.23 14.53 61.09
C SER A 6 -65.35 13.26 61.35
N HIS A 7 -64.03 13.39 61.20
CA HIS A 7 -62.92 12.60 61.78
C HIS A 7 -62.39 11.30 61.12
N THR A 8 -61.28 11.51 60.40
CA THR A 8 -59.95 10.85 60.47
C THR A 8 -59.78 9.56 61.30
N HIS A 9 -59.25 8.51 60.66
CA HIS A 9 -58.19 7.65 61.22
C HIS A 9 -57.25 7.14 60.11
N ARG A 10 -55.94 7.35 60.30
CA ARG A 10 -54.82 6.81 59.51
C ARG A 10 -54.81 5.27 59.56
N ILE A 11 -54.68 4.61 58.41
CA ILE A 11 -53.96 3.33 58.27
C ILE A 11 -53.19 3.36 56.95
N GLN A 12 -51.89 3.14 57.02
CA GLN A 12 -50.97 3.02 55.90
C GLN A 12 -50.76 1.53 55.55
N LEU A 13 -50.45 1.29 54.26
CA LEU A 13 -49.82 0.10 53.64
C LEU A 13 -50.72 -1.05 53.18
N ARG A 14 -50.83 -1.19 51.85
CA ARG A 14 -50.06 -2.22 51.11
C ARG A 14 -50.02 -1.90 49.62
N GLU A 15 -48.80 -1.85 49.09
CA GLU A 15 -48.50 -1.84 47.66
C GLU A 15 -48.96 -3.15 47.01
N ASN A 16 -49.65 -3.05 45.88
CA ASN A 16 -49.78 -4.14 44.90
C ASN A 16 -49.38 -3.57 43.54
N LEU A 17 -48.08 -3.51 43.28
CA LEU A 17 -47.53 -3.32 41.94
C LEU A 17 -47.57 -4.69 41.23
N THR A 18 -48.52 -4.87 40.33
CA THR A 18 -48.53 -5.98 39.39
C THR A 18 -47.39 -5.78 38.38
N HIS A 19 -46.38 -6.65 38.44
CA HIS A 19 -45.35 -6.77 37.41
C HIS A 19 -46.01 -7.18 36.08
N VAL A 20 -46.19 -6.23 35.16
CA VAL A 20 -46.42 -6.56 33.74
C VAL A 20 -45.07 -6.98 33.15
N GLY A 21 -44.74 -8.25 33.32
CA GLY A 21 -43.54 -8.85 32.71
C GLY A 21 -43.73 -9.06 31.21
N LEU A 22 -42.94 -8.37 30.39
CA LEU A 22 -42.87 -8.64 28.95
C LEU A 22 -42.49 -10.12 28.70
N HIS A 23 -43.30 -10.78 27.86
CA HIS A 23 -43.19 -12.20 27.51
C HIS A 23 -41.76 -12.55 27.03
N PRO A 24 -41.17 -13.69 27.43
CA PRO A 24 -39.78 -14.05 27.13
C PRO A 24 -39.43 -14.03 25.63
N PHE A 25 -40.39 -14.36 24.76
CA PHE A 25 -40.21 -14.27 23.30
C PHE A 25 -40.00 -12.84 22.80
N LEU A 26 -40.67 -11.86 23.40
CA LEU A 26 -40.50 -10.45 23.03
C LEU A 26 -39.13 -9.91 23.47
N LYS A 27 -38.62 -10.38 24.62
CA LYS A 27 -37.26 -10.05 25.09
C LYS A 27 -36.18 -10.63 24.18
N ILE A 28 -36.33 -11.88 23.75
CA ILE A 28 -35.40 -12.51 22.79
C ILE A 28 -35.44 -11.75 21.46
N TYR A 29 -36.63 -11.41 20.96
CA TYR A 29 -36.79 -10.65 19.71
C TYR A 29 -36.14 -9.26 19.79
N PHE A 30 -36.32 -8.55 20.89
CA PHE A 30 -35.72 -7.23 21.11
C PHE A 30 -34.19 -7.30 21.25
N THR A 31 -33.68 -8.36 21.88
CA THR A 31 -32.22 -8.57 22.04
C THR A 31 -31.58 -8.92 20.69
N VAL A 32 -32.23 -9.77 19.89
CA VAL A 32 -31.75 -10.11 18.53
C VAL A 32 -31.77 -8.89 17.60
N LEU A 33 -32.80 -8.04 17.68
CA LEU A 33 -32.87 -6.78 16.91
C LEU A 33 -31.76 -5.79 17.31
N LEU A 34 -31.46 -5.65 18.61
CA LEU A 34 -30.37 -4.79 19.10
C LEU A 34 -28.97 -5.31 18.71
N THR A 35 -28.79 -6.63 18.68
CA THR A 35 -27.53 -7.25 18.23
C THR A 35 -27.36 -7.22 16.72
N LEU A 36 -28.45 -7.19 15.93
CA LEU A 36 -28.39 -7.07 14.48
C LEU A 36 -28.27 -5.61 14.02
N SER A 37 -28.88 -4.65 14.74
CA SER A 37 -28.73 -3.22 14.45
C SER A 37 -27.32 -2.67 14.77
N SER A 38 -26.53 -3.42 15.55
CA SER A 38 -25.12 -3.12 15.83
C SER A 38 -24.14 -3.74 14.82
N ILE A 39 -24.64 -4.50 13.83
CA ILE A 39 -23.85 -5.05 12.71
C ILE A 39 -24.24 -4.33 11.40
N ILE A 40 -24.49 -3.02 11.46
CA ILE A 40 -24.07 -2.19 10.34
C ILE A 40 -22.59 -1.94 10.61
N GLY A 41 -21.77 -2.91 10.18
CA GLY A 41 -20.34 -2.70 10.13
C GLY A 41 -20.11 -1.51 9.23
N TYR A 42 -19.81 -0.35 9.81
CA TYR A 42 -19.12 0.68 9.07
C TYR A 42 -17.84 0.01 8.60
N ALA A 43 -17.76 -0.26 7.29
CA ALA A 43 -16.48 -0.57 6.69
C ALA A 43 -15.53 0.54 7.16
N GLN A 44 -14.47 0.17 7.86
CA GLN A 44 -13.46 1.09 8.36
C GLN A 44 -12.93 1.89 7.17
N SER A 45 -13.44 3.11 6.98
CA SER A 45 -13.14 3.95 5.81
C SER A 45 -11.95 4.88 6.08
N GLU A 46 -11.76 5.28 7.33
CA GLU A 46 -10.79 6.31 7.69
C GLU A 46 -9.42 5.73 8.09
N PHE A 47 -8.61 5.36 7.09
CA PHE A 47 -7.23 4.93 7.31
C PHE A 47 -6.42 5.97 8.12
N LEU A 48 -6.67 7.27 7.92
CA LEU A 48 -6.01 8.35 8.66
C LEU A 48 -6.29 8.30 10.17
N SER A 49 -7.56 8.18 10.55
CA SER A 49 -8.01 8.17 11.95
C SER A 49 -7.39 7.00 12.71
N GLU A 50 -7.47 5.81 12.13
CA GLU A 50 -6.87 4.61 12.70
C GLU A 50 -5.35 4.69 12.78
N THR A 51 -4.71 5.24 11.74
CA THR A 51 -3.26 5.43 11.72
C THR A 51 -2.84 6.39 12.83
N ASN A 52 -3.59 7.46 13.07
CA ASN A 52 -3.29 8.41 14.14
C ASN A 52 -3.44 7.77 15.53
N GLN A 53 -4.53 7.02 15.76
CA GLN A 53 -4.75 6.32 17.01
C GLN A 53 -3.63 5.28 17.28
N GLN A 54 -3.29 4.48 16.28
CA GLN A 54 -2.23 3.48 16.39
C GLN A 54 -0.86 4.14 16.58
N ARG A 55 -0.59 5.25 15.88
CA ARG A 55 0.65 6.02 16.06
C ARG A 55 0.80 6.51 17.50
N THR A 56 -0.22 7.14 18.07
CA THR A 56 -0.19 7.59 19.48
C THR A 56 0.06 6.41 20.44
N TYR A 57 -0.59 5.27 20.22
CA TYR A 57 -0.37 4.07 21.02
C TYR A 57 1.09 3.58 20.92
N TYR A 58 1.62 3.44 19.71
CA TYR A 58 2.98 2.95 19.53
C TYR A 58 4.05 3.94 19.96
N ASP A 59 3.84 5.25 19.81
CA ASP A 59 4.74 6.28 20.33
C ASP A 59 4.85 6.18 21.86
N SER A 60 3.73 5.92 22.55
CA SER A 60 3.72 5.69 24.00
C SER A 60 4.47 4.42 24.39
N LEU A 61 4.32 3.35 23.62
CA LEU A 61 5.04 2.08 23.84
C LEU A 61 6.54 2.22 23.59
N ILE A 62 6.94 2.93 22.53
CA ILE A 62 8.34 3.20 22.21
C ILE A 62 9.00 3.99 23.34
N ALA A 63 8.28 4.94 23.95
CA ALA A 63 8.78 5.69 25.10
C ALA A 63 9.05 4.81 26.34
N VAL A 64 8.36 3.67 26.46
CA VAL A 64 8.51 2.74 27.60
C VAL A 64 9.50 1.61 27.32
N LEU A 65 9.40 0.98 26.15
CA LEU A 65 10.17 -0.22 25.79
C LEU A 65 11.48 0.10 25.05
N GLY A 66 11.57 1.29 24.45
CA GLY A 66 12.61 1.65 23.49
C GLY A 66 12.30 1.17 22.07
N PRO A 67 12.85 1.84 21.04
CA PRO A 67 12.54 1.55 19.63
C PRO A 67 12.95 0.13 19.19
N ASP A 68 13.99 -0.43 19.81
CA ASP A 68 14.53 -1.74 19.42
C ASP A 68 13.80 -2.94 20.06
N SER A 69 12.92 -2.69 21.04
CA SER A 69 12.24 -3.74 21.82
C SER A 69 10.77 -3.94 21.41
N MET A 70 10.40 -3.55 20.19
CA MET A 70 9.01 -3.56 19.73
C MET A 70 8.56 -4.92 19.17
N GLN A 71 9.41 -5.95 19.23
CA GLN A 71 9.07 -7.27 18.71
C GLN A 71 7.90 -7.89 19.49
N GLY A 72 6.90 -8.43 18.77
CA GLY A 72 5.70 -9.02 19.37
C GLY A 72 4.60 -8.03 19.79
N THR A 73 4.86 -6.71 19.74
CA THR A 73 3.87 -5.68 20.12
C THR A 73 2.82 -5.39 19.05
N GLY A 74 3.01 -5.88 17.81
CA GLY A 74 2.20 -5.49 16.65
C GLY A 74 2.75 -4.30 15.85
N TYR A 75 3.80 -3.63 16.34
CA TYR A 75 4.37 -2.43 15.70
C TYR A 75 4.83 -2.66 14.26
N THR A 76 5.47 -3.81 13.99
CA THR A 76 5.91 -4.16 12.63
C THR A 76 4.72 -4.33 11.69
N GLN A 77 3.61 -4.88 12.16
CA GLN A 77 2.38 -5.07 11.38
C GLN A 77 1.76 -3.71 11.07
N PHE A 78 1.72 -2.80 12.05
CA PHE A 78 1.31 -1.41 11.84
C PHE A 78 2.17 -0.70 10.78
N GLN A 79 3.50 -0.77 10.91
CA GLN A 79 4.41 -0.15 9.94
C GLN A 79 4.23 -0.73 8.52
N ARG A 80 4.04 -2.04 8.39
CA ARG A 80 3.77 -2.70 7.09
C ARG A 80 2.46 -2.21 6.48
N ARG A 81 1.38 -2.18 7.27
CA ARG A 81 0.08 -1.65 6.83
C ARG A 81 0.24 -0.21 6.35
N TYR A 82 0.87 0.65 7.14
CA TYR A 82 1.05 2.05 6.81
C TYR A 82 1.84 2.22 5.51
N ARG A 83 2.99 1.56 5.37
CA ARG A 83 3.83 1.62 4.16
C ARG A 83 3.12 1.11 2.91
N TYR A 84 2.23 0.12 3.05
CA TYR A 84 1.50 -0.46 1.94
C TYR A 84 0.35 0.43 1.46
N TRP A 85 -0.41 1.01 2.40
CA TRP A 85 -1.63 1.76 2.09
C TRP A 85 -1.39 3.25 1.91
N ALA A 86 -0.57 3.89 2.75
CA ALA A 86 -0.38 5.35 2.71
C ALA A 86 -0.03 5.91 1.31
N PRO A 87 0.82 5.28 0.48
CA PRO A 87 1.13 5.80 -0.85
C PRO A 87 0.01 5.63 -1.89
N LYS A 88 -0.99 4.77 -1.61
CA LYS A 88 -2.09 4.45 -2.55
C LYS A 88 -3.33 5.31 -2.32
N LEU A 89 -3.42 5.93 -1.15
CA LEU A 89 -4.56 6.78 -0.80
C LEU A 89 -4.26 8.21 -1.23
N ASN A 90 -5.33 8.96 -1.49
CA ASN A 90 -5.22 10.38 -1.80
C ASN A 90 -4.79 11.21 -0.56
N THR A 91 -4.79 12.53 -0.69
CA THR A 91 -4.37 13.46 0.38
C THR A 91 -5.17 13.32 1.68
N ASN A 92 -6.39 12.79 1.61
CA ASN A 92 -7.27 12.62 2.77
C ASN A 92 -7.02 11.28 3.48
N PHE A 93 -6.21 10.39 2.89
CA PHE A 93 -5.89 9.09 3.46
C PHE A 93 -7.16 8.28 3.78
N ASP A 94 -8.11 8.26 2.84
CA ASP A 94 -9.39 7.56 2.94
C ASP A 94 -9.43 6.37 1.97
N TYR A 95 -9.93 5.23 2.44
CA TYR A 95 -10.13 4.04 1.62
C TYR A 95 -11.25 4.20 0.58
N SER A 96 -12.26 5.02 0.89
CA SER A 96 -13.43 5.23 0.04
C SER A 96 -13.05 5.91 -1.27
N ASP A 97 -12.15 6.88 -1.23
CA ASP A 97 -11.62 7.56 -2.41
C ASP A 97 -10.82 6.59 -3.30
N TYR A 98 -9.96 5.76 -2.69
CA TYR A 98 -9.24 4.72 -3.44
C TYR A 98 -10.20 3.70 -4.08
N GLN A 99 -11.27 3.35 -3.38
CA GLN A 99 -12.30 2.46 -3.91
C GLN A 99 -13.07 3.11 -5.05
N SER A 100 -13.45 4.39 -4.94
CA SER A 100 -14.13 5.10 -6.01
C SER A 100 -13.24 5.22 -7.24
N ASP A 101 -11.96 5.51 -7.09
CA ASP A 101 -11.01 5.58 -8.20
C ASP A 101 -10.90 4.24 -8.94
N LEU A 102 -10.87 3.13 -8.21
CA LEU A 102 -10.87 1.79 -8.81
C LEU A 102 -12.19 1.47 -9.54
N LEU A 103 -13.33 1.85 -8.96
CA LEU A 103 -14.64 1.67 -9.58
C LEU A 103 -14.78 2.54 -10.82
N ASP A 104 -14.34 3.79 -10.77
CA ASP A 104 -14.35 4.72 -11.88
C ASP A 104 -13.44 4.24 -12.99
N TYR A 105 -12.23 3.78 -12.67
CA TYR A 105 -11.34 3.14 -13.65
C TYR A 105 -12.01 1.93 -14.29
N THR A 106 -12.64 1.06 -13.51
CA THR A 106 -13.27 -0.17 -14.02
C THR A 106 -14.49 0.13 -14.89
N ASN A 107 -15.36 1.05 -14.45
CA ASN A 107 -16.58 1.43 -15.15
C ASN A 107 -16.31 2.23 -16.43
N ASN A 108 -15.27 3.06 -16.41
CA ASN A 108 -14.83 3.85 -17.56
C ASN A 108 -13.70 3.17 -18.34
N TYR A 109 -13.35 1.92 -18.00
CA TYR A 109 -12.33 1.19 -18.72
C TYR A 109 -12.80 1.00 -20.15
N ARG A 110 -12.17 1.75 -21.05
CA ARG A 110 -12.29 1.53 -22.47
C ARG A 110 -11.04 0.82 -22.89
N GLN A 111 -11.19 -0.43 -23.33
CA GLN A 111 -10.16 -1.05 -24.13
C GLN A 111 -9.91 -0.11 -25.30
N ILE A 112 -8.73 0.49 -25.35
CA ILE A 112 -8.31 1.21 -26.54
C ILE A 112 -8.20 0.12 -27.60
N GLU A 113 -9.18 0.07 -28.51
CA GLU A 113 -9.01 -0.66 -29.76
C GLU A 113 -7.90 0.07 -30.51
N LEU A 114 -6.67 -0.33 -30.25
CA LEU A 114 -5.54 0.04 -31.07
C LEU A 114 -5.94 -0.35 -32.49
N LEU A 115 -6.03 0.65 -33.37
CA LEU A 115 -6.30 0.45 -34.78
C LEU A 115 -5.12 -0.31 -35.39
N GLY A 116 -5.15 -1.64 -35.26
CA GLY A 116 -4.09 -2.54 -35.74
C GLY A 116 -3.48 -3.42 -34.65
N THR A 117 -2.91 -4.55 -35.07
CA THR A 117 -2.09 -5.40 -34.22
C THR A 117 -0.78 -4.69 -33.87
N PRO A 118 -0.42 -4.50 -32.60
CA PRO A 118 0.83 -3.85 -32.23
C PRO A 118 2.00 -4.62 -32.84
N THR A 119 2.82 -3.92 -33.61
CA THR A 119 4.01 -4.49 -34.25
C THR A 119 5.16 -4.39 -33.27
N TRP A 120 5.45 -5.49 -32.59
CA TRP A 120 6.56 -5.55 -31.64
C TRP A 120 7.88 -5.71 -32.38
N HIS A 121 8.85 -4.86 -32.05
CA HIS A 121 10.21 -4.92 -32.56
C HIS A 121 11.18 -5.10 -31.40
N LEU A 122 12.14 -6.01 -31.56
CA LEU A 122 13.24 -6.16 -30.59
C LEU A 122 14.14 -4.93 -30.69
N ILE A 123 14.24 -4.16 -29.61
CA ILE A 123 15.12 -2.99 -29.49
C ILE A 123 16.24 -3.23 -28.46
N GLY A 124 16.58 -4.49 -28.18
CA GLY A 124 17.64 -4.86 -27.23
C GLY A 124 17.37 -4.45 -25.76
N PRO A 125 18.40 -4.49 -24.89
CA PRO A 125 19.77 -4.95 -25.17
C PRO A 125 19.82 -6.48 -25.37
N ASN A 126 20.27 -6.90 -26.55
CA ASN A 126 20.36 -8.31 -26.97
C ASN A 126 21.79 -8.78 -27.24
N ASP A 127 22.77 -7.91 -27.02
CA ASP A 127 24.18 -8.27 -27.10
C ASP A 127 24.53 -9.29 -26.02
N VAL A 128 25.52 -10.14 -26.31
CA VAL A 128 25.98 -11.18 -25.38
C VAL A 128 27.40 -10.86 -24.87
N PRO A 129 27.61 -9.78 -24.10
CA PRO A 129 28.96 -9.43 -23.63
C PRO A 129 29.53 -10.54 -22.74
N ALA A 130 30.81 -10.85 -22.94
CA ALA A 130 31.52 -11.82 -22.11
C ALA A 130 31.82 -11.20 -20.74
N THR A 131 31.32 -11.81 -19.67
CA THR A 131 31.46 -11.29 -18.29
C THR A 131 32.66 -11.88 -17.54
N GLY A 132 33.53 -12.63 -18.23
CA GLY A 132 34.62 -13.39 -17.61
C GLY A 132 34.18 -14.58 -16.75
N THR A 133 32.86 -14.88 -16.71
CA THR A 133 32.28 -16.02 -16.00
C THR A 133 31.51 -16.95 -16.96
N ALA A 134 31.02 -18.10 -16.46
CA ALA A 134 30.18 -18.99 -17.25
C ALA A 134 28.84 -18.36 -17.66
N ALA A 135 28.36 -17.36 -16.92
CA ALA A 135 27.18 -16.58 -17.27
C ALA A 135 27.54 -15.57 -18.37
N LYS A 136 26.89 -15.66 -19.53
CA LYS A 136 27.12 -14.76 -20.66
C LYS A 136 25.86 -13.96 -20.96
N GLY A 137 26.06 -12.70 -21.34
CA GLY A 137 25.01 -11.86 -21.88
C GLY A 137 24.42 -10.83 -20.92
N THR A 138 23.42 -10.09 -21.43
CA THR A 138 22.78 -8.96 -20.74
C THR A 138 21.97 -9.36 -19.52
N GLY A 139 21.61 -10.64 -19.39
CA GLY A 139 20.70 -11.11 -18.34
C GLY A 139 19.28 -10.61 -18.54
N GLN A 140 18.42 -10.81 -17.54
CA GLN A 140 17.05 -10.35 -17.59
C GLN A 140 16.98 -8.83 -17.42
N ILE A 141 16.09 -8.17 -18.17
CA ILE A 141 15.79 -6.76 -17.97
C ILE A 141 14.57 -6.66 -17.07
N HIS A 142 14.76 -6.08 -15.89
CA HIS A 142 13.70 -5.93 -14.88
C HIS A 142 13.08 -4.54 -14.88
N TYR A 143 13.82 -3.54 -15.35
CA TYR A 143 13.36 -2.16 -15.36
C TYR A 143 13.89 -1.43 -16.59
N ILE A 144 13.04 -0.62 -17.20
CA ILE A 144 13.39 0.26 -18.31
C ILE A 144 13.05 1.68 -17.88
N TYR A 145 13.98 2.61 -18.11
CA TYR A 145 13.81 4.02 -17.74
C TYR A 145 14.14 4.91 -18.93
N LYS A 146 13.25 5.84 -19.24
CA LYS A 146 13.46 6.83 -20.29
C LYS A 146 14.01 8.11 -19.66
N ASP A 147 15.07 8.65 -20.24
CA ASP A 147 15.69 9.88 -19.75
C ASP A 147 14.71 11.06 -19.88
N PRO A 148 14.29 11.71 -18.78
CA PRO A 148 13.38 12.85 -18.83
C PRO A 148 14.05 14.14 -19.32
N HIS A 149 15.39 14.22 -19.29
CA HIS A 149 16.14 15.39 -19.77
C HIS A 149 16.47 15.30 -21.27
N ASP A 150 16.32 14.13 -21.88
CA ASP A 150 16.52 13.95 -23.32
C ASP A 150 15.29 14.42 -24.11
N ILE A 151 15.38 15.63 -24.66
CA ILE A 151 14.34 16.25 -25.50
C ILE A 151 14.05 15.40 -26.75
N SER A 152 15.04 14.66 -27.27
CA SER A 152 14.83 13.77 -28.42
C SER A 152 14.01 12.52 -28.05
N GLY A 153 13.95 12.20 -26.76
CA GLY A 153 13.24 11.04 -26.24
C GLY A 153 13.83 9.72 -26.70
N LYS A 154 15.13 9.65 -27.01
CA LYS A 154 15.79 8.46 -27.56
C LYS A 154 16.66 7.73 -26.55
N THR A 155 16.96 8.40 -25.44
CA THR A 155 17.79 7.87 -24.38
C THR A 155 16.97 6.98 -23.46
N VAL A 156 17.36 5.71 -23.44
CA VAL A 156 16.70 4.66 -22.67
C VAL A 156 17.74 3.88 -21.91
N PHE A 157 17.43 3.57 -20.66
CA PHE A 157 18.24 2.75 -19.77
C PHE A 157 17.52 1.42 -19.52
N ALA A 158 18.28 0.34 -19.45
CA ALA A 158 17.80 -0.99 -19.12
C ALA A 158 18.60 -1.54 -17.94
N CYS A 159 17.89 -1.92 -16.88
CA CYS A 159 18.46 -2.42 -15.64
C CYS A 159 18.42 -3.94 -15.63
N SER A 160 19.59 -4.55 -15.46
CA SER A 160 19.77 -5.98 -15.32
C SER A 160 20.35 -6.34 -13.95
N PRO A 161 19.69 -7.23 -13.19
CA PRO A 161 20.20 -7.73 -11.91
C PRO A 161 21.53 -8.49 -12.00
N VAL A 162 21.90 -8.96 -13.19
CA VAL A 162 23.13 -9.74 -13.40
C VAL A 162 24.09 -9.03 -14.35
N GLY A 163 23.56 -8.36 -15.38
CA GLY A 163 24.34 -7.66 -16.39
C GLY A 163 24.66 -6.19 -16.08
N GLY A 164 24.00 -5.60 -15.08
CA GLY A 164 24.18 -4.20 -14.69
C GLY A 164 23.32 -3.22 -15.47
N LEU A 165 23.81 -2.00 -15.64
CA LEU A 165 23.08 -0.92 -16.30
C LEU A 165 23.52 -0.79 -17.75
N PHE A 166 22.55 -0.86 -18.66
CA PHE A 166 22.74 -0.60 -20.08
C PHE A 166 22.07 0.71 -20.47
N ARG A 167 22.68 1.44 -21.41
CA ARG A 167 22.17 2.70 -21.95
C ARG A 167 22.17 2.65 -23.47
N SER A 168 21.08 3.12 -24.05
CA SER A 168 20.95 3.45 -25.47
C SER A 168 20.68 4.95 -25.61
N THR A 169 21.17 5.58 -26.67
CA THR A 169 20.86 6.97 -27.05
C THR A 169 20.18 7.06 -28.42
N ASN A 170 19.70 5.94 -28.94
CA ASN A 170 19.13 5.80 -30.27
C ASN A 170 17.94 4.84 -30.30
N ASP A 171 17.01 4.99 -29.36
CA ASP A 171 15.75 4.21 -29.28
C ASP A 171 15.96 2.68 -29.19
N GLY A 172 17.10 2.25 -28.64
CA GLY A 172 17.44 0.85 -28.44
C GLY A 172 18.13 0.20 -29.64
N ALA A 173 18.45 0.96 -30.70
CA ALA A 173 19.17 0.40 -31.84
C ALA A 173 20.58 -0.12 -31.44
N THR A 174 21.24 0.53 -30.47
CA THR A 174 22.52 0.06 -29.90
C THR A 174 22.60 0.34 -28.42
N TRP A 175 23.27 -0.54 -27.67
CA TRP A 175 23.41 -0.44 -26.22
C TRP A 175 24.87 -0.46 -25.78
N VAL A 176 25.17 0.28 -24.72
CA VAL A 176 26.48 0.28 -24.05
C VAL A 176 26.31 0.05 -22.56
N ASN A 177 27.30 -0.56 -21.90
CA ASN A 177 27.31 -0.58 -20.44
C ASN A 177 27.52 0.85 -19.91
N ALA A 178 26.71 1.26 -18.95
CA ALA A 178 26.70 2.61 -18.39
C ALA A 178 27.68 2.77 -17.21
N GLY A 179 28.79 2.02 -17.21
CA GLY A 179 29.89 2.15 -16.25
C GLY A 179 29.82 1.20 -15.05
N THR A 180 28.81 0.32 -15.00
CA THR A 180 28.67 -0.69 -13.95
C THR A 180 29.68 -1.83 -14.08
N ASP A 181 30.25 -2.01 -15.27
CA ASP A 181 31.35 -2.91 -15.57
C ASP A 181 32.74 -2.41 -15.10
N LYS A 182 32.86 -1.16 -14.63
CA LYS A 182 34.15 -0.50 -14.33
C LYS A 182 34.58 -0.59 -12.86
N GLY A 183 34.47 -1.77 -12.25
CA GLY A 183 35.08 -2.04 -10.94
C GLY A 183 34.10 -2.36 -9.80
N LEU A 184 32.82 -2.59 -10.10
CA LEU A 184 31.88 -3.15 -9.13
C LEU A 184 31.97 -4.69 -9.16
N PRO A 185 32.28 -5.37 -8.04
CA PRO A 185 32.51 -6.82 -8.02
C PRO A 185 31.31 -7.67 -8.45
N ARG A 186 30.09 -7.10 -8.42
CA ARG A 186 28.84 -7.68 -8.94
C ARG A 186 27.74 -6.60 -8.94
N SER A 187 27.65 -5.80 -10.00
CA SER A 187 26.69 -4.69 -10.09
C SER A 187 25.34 -5.14 -10.62
N GLY A 188 24.56 -5.85 -9.82
CA GLY A 188 23.15 -6.07 -10.15
C GLY A 188 22.38 -4.77 -9.99
N VAL A 189 21.73 -4.28 -11.05
CA VAL A 189 20.98 -3.02 -11.02
C VAL A 189 19.49 -3.33 -11.09
N SER A 190 18.75 -2.88 -10.07
CA SER A 190 17.30 -3.08 -9.97
C SER A 190 16.51 -1.89 -10.50
N SER A 191 17.03 -0.67 -10.36
CA SER A 191 16.41 0.54 -10.89
C SER A 191 17.41 1.69 -11.03
N ILE A 192 16.99 2.73 -11.76
CA ILE A 192 17.75 3.94 -12.00
C ILE A 192 16.84 5.17 -11.91
N LEU A 193 17.39 6.29 -11.43
CA LEU A 193 16.81 7.62 -11.50
C LEU A 193 17.86 8.63 -11.92
N ILE A 194 17.47 9.61 -12.74
CA ILE A 194 18.30 10.75 -13.12
C ILE A 194 17.92 11.94 -12.24
N ASP A 195 18.92 12.67 -11.72
CA ASP A 195 18.68 13.87 -10.93
C ASP A 195 17.92 14.92 -11.76
N SER A 196 16.76 15.36 -11.26
CA SER A 196 15.93 16.35 -11.95
C SER A 196 16.65 17.68 -12.22
N LYS A 197 17.67 18.00 -11.42
CA LYS A 197 18.47 19.23 -11.56
C LYS A 197 19.74 19.03 -12.38
N SER A 198 20.15 17.78 -12.66
CA SER A 198 21.42 17.48 -13.32
C SER A 198 21.34 16.18 -14.12
N SER A 199 21.35 16.30 -15.46
CA SER A 199 21.34 15.13 -16.36
C SER A 199 22.63 14.28 -16.30
N SER A 200 23.69 14.79 -15.68
CA SER A 200 24.96 14.07 -15.49
C SER A 200 25.02 13.23 -14.21
N THR A 201 24.03 13.36 -13.32
CA THR A 201 24.00 12.66 -12.03
C THR A 201 22.92 11.58 -12.05
N TRP A 202 23.32 10.32 -11.91
CA TRP A 202 22.42 9.16 -11.91
C TRP A 202 22.53 8.39 -10.60
N TYR A 203 21.39 7.96 -10.08
CA TYR A 203 21.29 7.11 -8.90
C TYR A 203 20.80 5.74 -9.32
N VAL A 204 21.48 4.69 -8.86
CA VAL A 204 21.07 3.30 -9.12
C VAL A 204 20.80 2.58 -7.80
N SER A 205 19.75 1.78 -7.79
CA SER A 205 19.55 0.79 -6.73
C SER A 205 20.19 -0.53 -7.17
N THR A 206 20.82 -1.22 -6.22
CA THR A 206 21.47 -2.51 -6.49
C THR A 206 20.78 -3.64 -5.75
N GLY A 207 20.75 -4.82 -6.38
CA GLY A 207 20.10 -6.01 -5.84
C GLY A 207 19.54 -6.94 -6.92
N ASN A 208 19.22 -8.17 -6.53
CA ASN A 208 18.47 -9.10 -7.38
C ASN A 208 16.99 -9.11 -6.98
N GLY A 209 16.11 -8.74 -7.91
CA GLY A 209 14.66 -8.79 -7.72
C GLY A 209 14.10 -10.21 -7.56
N GLU A 210 14.88 -11.23 -7.97
CA GLU A 210 14.42 -12.63 -7.95
C GLU A 210 14.44 -13.28 -6.56
N GLY A 211 15.12 -12.67 -5.56
CA GLY A 211 15.23 -13.21 -4.21
C GLY A 211 15.81 -14.63 -4.18
N PHE A 212 17.12 -14.78 -3.97
CA PHE A 212 17.66 -16.10 -3.65
C PHE A 212 16.98 -16.63 -2.38
N SER A 213 16.75 -17.95 -2.26
CA SER A 213 16.01 -18.52 -1.13
C SER A 213 16.61 -18.06 0.20
N GLY A 214 15.88 -17.25 0.97
CA GLY A 214 16.32 -16.69 2.25
C GLY A 214 16.80 -15.24 2.21
N GLU A 215 16.90 -14.60 1.04
CA GLU A 215 17.26 -13.20 0.91
C GLU A 215 16.01 -12.29 0.83
N LYS A 216 16.06 -11.15 1.53
CA LYS A 216 15.02 -10.13 1.45
C LYS A 216 15.15 -9.44 0.08
N ALA A 217 14.21 -9.69 -0.81
CA ALA A 217 14.12 -8.98 -2.09
C ALA A 217 13.78 -7.50 -1.82
N TRP A 218 14.68 -6.60 -2.22
CA TRP A 218 14.42 -5.16 -2.23
C TRP A 218 14.14 -4.74 -3.67
N GLN A 219 12.87 -4.72 -4.07
CA GLN A 219 12.44 -3.90 -5.19
C GLN A 219 11.71 -2.69 -4.62
N THR A 220 12.35 -1.53 -4.67
CA THR A 220 11.62 -0.28 -4.67
C THR A 220 12.40 0.76 -5.44
N THR A 221 11.83 1.12 -6.58
CA THR A 221 11.47 2.51 -6.84
C THR A 221 10.10 2.45 -7.48
N ILE A 222 9.07 2.41 -6.64
CA ILE A 222 7.82 3.07 -7.02
C ILE A 222 8.19 4.55 -6.99
N GLY A 223 8.64 5.07 -8.15
CA GLY A 223 8.54 6.48 -8.42
C GLY A 223 7.06 6.81 -8.36
N VAL A 224 6.74 7.84 -7.58
CA VAL A 224 5.40 8.43 -7.45
C VAL A 224 4.78 8.64 -8.83
#